data_AF-A0A836W0D4-F1
#
_entry.id   AF-A0A836W0D4-F1
#
_cell.length_a   1.000
_cell.length_b   1.000
_cell.length_c   1.000
_cell.angle_alpha   90.00
_cell.angle_beta   90.00
_cell.angle_gamma   90.00
#
_symmetry.space_group_name_H-M   'P 1'
#
loop_
_entity.id
_entity.type
_entity.pdbx_description
1 polymer ?
#
loop_
_entity_poly.entity_id
_entity_poly.type
_entity_poly.pdbx_seq_one_letter_code
_entity_poly.pdbx_strand_id
1 'polypeptide(L)' 'TVCSSDPLCSEHDPEKDRSLHAASCHACAFVAETSCERANRYLDRSLLVETFDCTDAAFFDNQERSHG' A
#
# COMPACT_ATOMS: atom_id res chain seq x y z
N THR A 1 2.30 -2.85 -9.72
CA THR A 1 1.19 -3.74 -9.32
C THR A 1 -0.04 -2.93 -8.94
N VAL A 2 -1.17 -3.15 -9.62
CA VAL A 2 -2.46 -2.48 -9.38
C VAL A 2 -3.26 -3.25 -8.32
N CYS A 3 -3.81 -2.56 -7.32
CA CYS A 3 -4.74 -3.16 -6.36
C CYS A 3 -6.15 -3.17 -6.96
N SER A 4 -6.88 -4.27 -6.82
CA SER A 4 -8.26 -4.41 -7.32
C SER A 4 -9.25 -3.42 -6.70
N SER A 5 -8.87 -2.75 -5.62
CA SER A 5 -9.65 -1.71 -4.94
C SER A 5 -9.01 -0.33 -5.07
N ASP A 6 -8.03 -0.14 -5.94
CA ASP A 6 -7.64 1.21 -6.38
C ASP A 6 -8.79 1.83 -7.21
N PRO A 7 -9.03 3.16 -7.13
CA PRO A 7 -8.27 4.16 -6.37
C PRO A 7 -8.66 4.27 -4.88
N LEU A 8 -9.76 3.64 -4.46
CA LEU A 8 -10.26 3.69 -3.07
C LEU A 8 -9.22 3.31 -2.02
N CYS A 9 -8.35 2.33 -2.33
CA CYS A 9 -7.25 1.98 -1.45
C CYS A 9 -6.17 3.04 -1.44
N SER A 10 -5.84 3.68 -2.57
CA SER A 10 -4.75 4.63 -2.65
C SER A 10 -5.08 6.02 -2.12
N GLU A 11 -6.35 6.39 -2.08
CA GLU A 11 -6.81 7.70 -1.61
C GLU A 11 -7.00 7.78 -0.07
N HIS A 12 -6.65 6.74 0.69
CA HIS A 12 -6.84 6.72 2.14
C HIS A 12 -5.79 7.57 2.85
N ASP A 13 -6.24 8.54 3.65
CA ASP A 13 -5.37 9.45 4.39
C ASP A 13 -5.27 9.00 5.85
N PRO A 14 -4.12 8.45 6.29
CA PRO A 14 -3.96 7.93 7.65
C PRO A 14 -4.07 9.02 8.73
N GLU A 15 -3.80 10.29 8.42
CA GLU A 15 -3.97 11.41 9.36
C GLU A 15 -5.45 11.73 9.57
N LYS A 16 -6.26 11.67 8.51
CA LYS A 16 -7.71 11.98 8.57
C LYS A 16 -8.55 10.81 9.06
N ASP A 17 -8.28 9.62 8.57
CA ASP A 17 -9.12 8.44 8.83
C ASP A 17 -8.81 7.77 10.17
N ARG A 18 -7.75 8.20 10.87
CA ARG A 18 -7.25 7.62 12.14
C ARG A 18 -7.00 6.11 12.09
N SER A 19 -7.01 5.56 10.89
CA SER A 19 -6.64 4.20 10.55
C SER A 19 -5.16 4.24 10.25
N LEU A 20 -4.38 3.41 10.94
CA LEU A 20 -2.96 3.29 10.63
C LEU A 20 -2.75 2.60 9.28
N HIS A 21 -3.79 1.98 8.70
CA HIS A 21 -3.70 1.13 7.54
C HIS A 21 -3.46 1.87 6.20
N ALA A 22 -3.32 3.20 6.21
CA ALA A 22 -2.91 4.02 5.07
C ALA A 22 -3.50 3.56 3.71
N ALA A 23 -2.75 3.63 2.60
CA ALA A 23 -3.22 3.23 1.27
C ALA A 23 -3.52 1.72 1.09
N SER A 24 -3.81 0.98 2.16
CA SER A 24 -3.92 -0.47 2.18
C SER A 24 -5.16 -0.97 2.93
N CYS A 25 -6.01 -1.70 2.21
CA CYS A 25 -7.24 -2.29 2.73
C CYS A 25 -7.00 -3.69 3.33
N HIS A 26 -8.07 -4.31 3.86
CA HIS A 26 -8.00 -5.65 4.41
C HIS A 26 -7.47 -6.70 3.42
N ALA A 27 -7.71 -6.51 2.12
CA ALA A 27 -7.28 -7.43 1.07
C ALA A 27 -5.79 -7.31 0.69
N CYS A 28 -5.10 -6.21 1.04
CA CYS A 28 -3.71 -5.96 0.62
C CYS A 28 -2.70 -5.84 1.77
N ALA A 29 -3.11 -5.48 2.99
CA ALA A 29 -2.17 -5.18 4.08
C ALA A 29 -2.11 -6.21 5.22
N PHE A 30 -3.07 -7.12 5.35
CA PHE A 30 -3.01 -8.12 6.41
C PHE A 30 -2.45 -9.45 5.91
N VAL A 31 -1.25 -9.43 5.33
CA VAL A 31 -0.44 -10.65 5.38
C VAL A 31 -0.04 -10.83 6.84
N ALA A 32 -0.55 -11.89 7.46
CA ALA A 32 -0.19 -12.23 8.82
C ALA A 32 1.31 -12.55 8.88
N GLU A 33 2.08 -11.60 9.39
CA GLU A 33 3.52 -11.76 9.61
C GLU A 33 3.77 -11.94 11.10
N THR A 34 4.28 -13.11 11.49
CA THR A 34 4.55 -13.44 12.90
C THR A 34 5.70 -12.63 13.49
N SER A 35 6.63 -12.15 12.65
CA SER A 35 7.77 -11.33 13.05
C SER A 35 7.38 -9.87 13.34
N CYS A 36 6.25 -9.40 12.80
CA CYS A 36 5.85 -8.01 12.95
C CYS A 36 4.92 -7.83 14.17
N GLU A 37 5.49 -7.35 15.28
CA GLU A 37 4.76 -7.04 16.51
C GLU A 37 3.65 -5.97 16.34
N ARG A 38 3.73 -5.19 15.25
CA ARG A 38 2.76 -4.13 14.91
C ARG A 38 1.72 -4.57 13.88
N ALA A 39 1.77 -5.84 13.44
CA ALA A 39 0.87 -6.42 12.42
C ALA A 39 0.82 -5.60 11.12
N ASN A 40 1.98 -5.07 10.67
CA ASN A 40 2.14 -4.23 9.48
C ASN A 40 1.24 -2.99 9.43
N ARG A 41 0.66 -2.60 10.57
CA ARG A 41 -0.28 -1.48 10.65
C ARG A 41 0.32 -0.13 10.33
N TYR A 42 1.64 0.03 10.30
CA TYR A 42 2.29 1.30 9.97
C TYR A 42 2.91 1.30 8.57
N LEU A 43 2.73 0.22 7.82
CA LEU A 43 3.30 0.07 6.49
C LEU A 43 2.33 0.63 5.46
N ASP A 44 2.76 1.67 4.75
CA ASP A 44 1.99 2.24 3.64
C ASP A 44 2.41 1.60 2.32
N ARG A 45 1.43 1.14 1.53
CA ARG A 45 1.65 0.54 0.22
C ARG A 45 2.34 1.49 -0.75
N SER A 46 2.07 2.79 -0.69
CA SER A 46 2.68 3.82 -1.55
C SER A 46 4.19 3.94 -1.38
N LEU A 47 4.71 3.52 -0.21
CA LEU A 47 6.16 3.46 0.04
C LEU A 47 6.81 2.23 -0.61
N LEU A 48 6.02 1.20 -0.94
CA LEU A 48 6.52 -0.02 -1.55
C LEU A 48 6.41 0.04 -3.07
N VAL A 49 5.28 0.51 -3.60
CA VAL A 49 5.00 0.56 -5.04
C VAL A 49 4.25 1.83 -5.40
N GLU A 50 4.40 2.27 -6.64
CA GLU A 50 3.59 3.37 -7.18
C GLU A 50 2.10 3.05 -7.05
N THR A 51 1.32 4.03 -6.59
CA THR A 51 -0.15 3.97 -6.54
C THR A 51 -0.76 5.06 -7.41
N PHE A 52 -2.09 5.05 -7.57
CA PHE A 52 -2.78 6.07 -8.37
C PHE A 52 -2.71 7.46 -7.74
N ASP A 53 -2.69 7.54 -6.40
CA ASP A 53 -2.60 8.81 -5.66
C ASP A 53 -1.14 9.26 -5.47
N CYS A 54 -0.20 8.31 -5.30
CA CYS A 54 1.19 8.62 -5.00
C CYS A 54 2.16 7.77 -5.83
N THR A 55 2.79 8.41 -6.82
CA THR A 55 3.74 7.77 -7.76
C THR A 55 5.21 8.03 -7.39
N ASP A 56 5.50 8.97 -6.50
CA ASP A 56 6.88 9.45 -6.22
C ASP A 56 7.44 8.93 -4.88
N ALA A 57 6.60 8.29 -4.05
CA ALA A 57 6.99 7.80 -2.72
C ALA A 57 7.51 6.35 -2.73
N ALA A 58 7.38 5.64 -3.86
CA ALA A 58 7.67 4.22 -3.96
C ALA A 58 9.18 3.94 -3.90
N PHE A 59 9.59 3.10 -2.96
CA PHE A 59 10.98 2.66 -2.85
C PHE A 59 11.35 1.62 -3.92
N PHE A 60 10.42 0.73 -4.27
CA PHE A 60 10.63 -0.27 -5.31
C PHE A 60 10.01 0.20 -6.63
N ASP A 61 10.84 0.25 -7.66
CA ASP A 61 10.39 0.49 -9.03
C ASP A 61 9.65 -0.74 -9.57
N ASN A 62 8.53 -0.54 -10.26
CA ASN A 62 7.74 -1.62 -10.88
C ASN A 62 8.48 -2.16 -12.12
N GLN A 63 9.46 -3.05 -11.90
CA GLN A 63 10.22 -3.72 -12.96
C GLN A 63 9.41 -4.76 -13.78
N GLU A 64 8.08 -4.74 -13.72
CA GLU A 64 7.19 -5.72 -14.38
C GLU A 64 6.32 -5.13 -15.51
N ARG A 65 6.77 -4.06 -16.18
CA ARG A 65 6.14 -3.57 -17.44
C ARG A 65 6.91 -3.95 -18.71
N SER A 66 7.78 -4.96 -18.65
CA SER A 66 8.60 -5.43 -19.79
C SER A 66 8.26 -6.84 -20.30
N HIS A 67 7.17 -7.46 -19.86
CA HIS A 67 6.61 -8.63 -20.54
C HIS A 67 5.22 -8.28 -21.05
N GLY A 68 5.10 -8.24 -22.38
CA GLY A 68 3.95 -7.72 -23.12
C GLY A 68 2.73 -8.63 -23.18
#